data_AF-A0A4U5P5G4-F1
#
_entry.id   AF-A0A4U5P5G4-F1
#
_cell.length_a   1.000
_cell.length_b   1.000
_cell.length_c   1.000
_cell.angle_alpha   90.00
_cell.angle_beta   90.00
_cell.angle_gamma   90.00
#
_symmetry.space_group_name_H-M   'P 1'
#
loop_
_entity.id
_entity.type
_entity.pdbx_description
1 polymer ?
#
loop_
_entity_poly.entity_id
_entity_poly.type
_entity_poly.pdbx_seq_one_letter_code
_entity_poly.pdbx_strand_id
1 'polypeptide(L)'
;MPASVCNENCSLQYSDSQFFSTADSAIRLYFFSLRNADDPFLFRSQLGSLLGNISNNAAADTSRLADGRTSYTSSIDIYGMAQCTRNLTGDECLRGL
;
A
#
# COMPACT_ATOMS: atom_id res chain seq x y z
N MET A 1 -25.37 4.22 -4.71
CA MET A 1 -24.20 3.61 -5.43
C MET A 1 -22.94 4.10 -4.76
N PRO A 2 -21.90 3.27 -4.57
CA PRO A 2 -20.68 3.71 -3.92
C PRO A 2 -19.87 4.66 -4.81
N ALA A 3 -19.24 5.67 -4.20
CA ALA A 3 -18.35 6.61 -4.86
C ALA A 3 -17.04 6.71 -4.07
N SER A 4 -15.91 6.67 -4.76
CA SER A 4 -14.58 6.78 -4.16
C SER A 4 -13.72 7.77 -4.93
N VAL A 5 -12.96 8.59 -4.21
CA VAL A 5 -11.92 9.47 -4.78
C VAL A 5 -10.63 9.28 -3.98
N CYS A 6 -9.51 9.12 -4.68
CA CYS A 6 -8.19 8.94 -4.08
C CYS A 6 -7.21 9.89 -4.77
N ASN A 7 -6.55 10.72 -3.98
CA ASN A 7 -5.43 11.58 -4.37
C ASN A 7 -4.18 11.13 -3.60
N GLU A 8 -3.03 11.76 -3.87
CA GLU A 8 -1.75 11.40 -3.25
C GLU A 8 -1.78 11.42 -1.71
N ASN A 9 -2.55 12.34 -1.12
CA ASN A 9 -2.56 12.57 0.32
C ASN A 9 -3.85 12.12 1.03
N CYS A 10 -4.92 11.84 0.28
CA CYS A 10 -6.25 11.63 0.85
C CYS A 10 -7.08 10.67 0.01
N SER A 11 -7.90 9.86 0.68
CA SER A 11 -8.96 9.08 0.06
C SER A 11 -10.31 9.36 0.75
N LEU A 12 -11.39 9.31 -0.02
CA LEU A 12 -12.76 9.51 0.46
C LEU A 12 -13.66 8.46 -0.20
N GLN A 13 -14.53 7.84 0.60
CA GLN A 13 -15.52 6.88 0.14
C GLN A 13 -16.90 7.23 0.70
N TYR A 14 -17.91 7.17 -0.16
CA TYR A 14 -19.32 7.32 0.17
C TYR A 14 -20.09 6.09 -0.31
N SER A 15 -21.06 5.62 0.47
CA SER A 15 -21.95 4.51 0.11
C SER A 15 -23.22 4.56 0.95
N ASP A 16 -24.34 4.13 0.35
CA ASP A 16 -25.63 3.95 1.03
C ASP A 16 -25.64 2.67 1.89
N SER A 17 -24.71 1.75 1.64
CA SER A 17 -24.54 0.50 2.40
C SER A 17 -23.43 0.65 3.43
N GLN A 18 -23.50 -0.08 4.55
CA GLN A 18 -22.46 -0.06 5.58
C GLN A 18 -21.16 -0.69 5.06
N PHE A 19 -20.04 0.04 5.18
CA PHE A 19 -18.70 -0.41 4.78
C PHE A 19 -17.62 -0.11 5.83
N PHE A 20 -17.97 0.61 6.90
CA PHE A 20 -17.04 0.86 8.00
C PHE A 20 -16.64 -0.46 8.67
N SER A 21 -15.34 -0.58 9.00
CA SER A 21 -14.76 -1.76 9.66
C SER A 21 -15.03 -3.07 8.92
N THR A 22 -15.19 -2.99 7.60
CA THR A 22 -15.32 -4.15 6.73
C THR A 22 -14.15 -4.12 5.76
N ALA A 23 -13.31 -5.15 5.81
CA ALA A 23 -12.20 -5.27 4.88
C ALA A 23 -12.72 -5.53 3.45
N ASP A 24 -12.37 -4.63 2.53
CA ASP A 24 -12.60 -4.79 1.09
C ASP A 24 -11.25 -4.85 0.37
N SER A 25 -10.91 -6.03 -0.14
CA SER A 25 -9.65 -6.29 -0.84
C SER A 25 -9.78 -6.21 -2.36
N ALA A 26 -10.88 -5.65 -2.88
CA ALA A 26 -11.04 -5.45 -4.32
C ALA A 26 -10.07 -4.36 -4.83
N ILE A 27 -9.29 -4.69 -5.86
CA ILE A 27 -8.39 -3.72 -6.52
C ILE A 27 -9.25 -2.65 -7.22
N ARG A 28 -9.14 -1.39 -6.75
CA ARG A 28 -9.88 -0.24 -7.30
C ARG A 28 -9.13 0.46 -8.43
N LEU A 29 -7.82 0.63 -8.26
CA LEU A 29 -6.93 1.33 -9.18
C LEU A 29 -5.57 0.62 -9.20
N TYR A 30 -4.96 0.54 -10.38
CA TYR A 30 -3.64 -0.05 -10.56
C TYR A 30 -2.84 0.77 -11.57
N PHE A 31 -1.65 1.17 -11.17
CA PHE A 31 -0.69 1.90 -12.02
C PHE A 31 0.64 1.14 -12.04
N PHE A 32 1.30 1.14 -13.18
CA PHE A 32 2.60 0.51 -13.35
C PHE A 32 3.50 1.34 -14.26
N SER A 33 4.82 1.19 -14.06
CA SER A 33 5.82 1.83 -14.91
C SER A 33 5.92 1.09 -16.25
N LEU A 34 6.01 1.86 -17.35
CA LEU A 34 6.37 1.32 -18.68
C LEU A 34 7.88 1.09 -18.85
N ARG A 35 8.69 1.54 -17.88
CA ARG A 35 10.13 1.34 -17.87
C ARG A 35 10.48 0.10 -17.06
N ASN A 36 11.32 -0.74 -17.64
CA ASN A 36 11.88 -1.91 -16.97
C ASN A 36 13.05 -1.50 -16.08
N ALA A 37 13.26 -2.25 -14.99
CA ALA A 37 14.47 -2.17 -14.19
C ALA A 37 15.63 -2.87 -14.93
N ASP A 38 16.85 -2.36 -14.75
CA ASP A 38 18.06 -2.93 -15.39
C ASP A 38 18.33 -4.37 -14.93
N ASP A 39 18.16 -4.65 -13.64
CA ASP A 39 18.15 -5.98 -13.03
C ASP A 39 16.78 -6.25 -12.38
N PRO A 40 15.87 -6.90 -13.13
CA PRO A 40 14.53 -7.19 -12.64
C PRO A 40 14.50 -8.13 -11.42
N PHE A 41 15.49 -9.02 -11.26
CA PHE A 41 15.51 -9.98 -10.16
C PHE A 41 15.90 -9.30 -8.86
N LEU A 42 16.97 -8.50 -8.88
CA LEU A 42 17.38 -7.72 -7.74
C LEU A 42 16.30 -6.70 -7.36
N PHE A 43 15.74 -5.99 -8.33
CA PHE A 43 14.68 -5.02 -8.08
C PHE A 43 13.47 -5.66 -7.39
N ARG A 44 12.99 -6.81 -7.89
CA ARG A 44 11.85 -7.53 -7.30
C ARG A 44 12.16 -8.03 -5.88
N SER A 45 13.37 -8.52 -5.64
CA SER A 45 13.78 -8.98 -4.30
C SER A 45 13.78 -7.82 -3.30
N GLN A 46 14.38 -6.69 -3.67
CA GLN A 46 14.45 -5.51 -2.81
C GLN A 46 13.06 -4.90 -2.58
N LEU A 47 12.27 -4.75 -3.65
CA LEU A 47 10.89 -4.27 -3.56
C LEU A 47 10.03 -5.18 -2.68
N GLY A 48 10.12 -6.50 -2.84
CA GLY A 48 9.35 -7.45 -2.02
C GLY A 48 9.69 -7.35 -0.53
N SER A 49 10.98 -7.21 -0.20
CA SER A 49 11.42 -6.99 1.18
C SER A 49 10.90 -5.66 1.75
N LEU A 50 10.97 -4.58 0.96
CA LEU A 50 10.45 -3.27 1.35
C LEU A 50 8.94 -3.33 1.61
N LEU A 51 8.17 -3.85 0.65
CA LEU A 51 6.72 -3.98 0.74
C LEU A 51 6.31 -4.82 1.96
N GLY A 52 6.98 -5.96 2.20
CA GLY A 52 6.72 -6.78 3.38
C GLY A 52 6.95 -6.02 4.69
N ASN A 53 8.01 -5.22 4.78
CA ASN A 53 8.31 -4.44 5.99
C ASN A 53 7.26 -3.34 6.23
N ILE A 54 6.99 -2.50 5.22
CA ILE A 54 6.05 -1.40 5.37
C ILE A 54 4.61 -1.90 5.58
N SER A 55 4.20 -3.04 5.00
CA SER A 55 2.87 -3.60 5.26
C SER A 55 2.71 -4.05 6.71
N ASN A 56 3.72 -4.71 7.28
CA ASN A 56 3.71 -5.09 8.69
C ASN A 56 3.67 -3.86 9.61
N ASN A 57 4.46 -2.83 9.28
CA ASN A 57 4.48 -1.59 10.07
C ASN A 57 3.16 -0.84 9.99
N ALA A 58 2.55 -0.74 8.80
CA ALA A 58 1.25 -0.10 8.62
C ALA A 58 0.15 -0.84 9.39
N ALA A 59 0.17 -2.17 9.42
CA ALA A 59 -0.78 -2.96 10.19
C ALA A 59 -0.62 -2.77 11.71
N ALA A 60 0.61 -2.58 12.18
CA ALA A 60 0.91 -2.37 13.60
C ALA A 60 0.65 -0.91 14.07
N ASP A 61 0.80 0.08 13.19
CA ASP A 61 0.69 1.50 13.54
C ASP A 61 -0.76 1.96 13.69
N THR A 62 -1.07 2.74 14.72
CA THR A 62 -2.40 3.31 14.99
C THR A 62 -2.92 4.18 13.84
N SER A 63 -2.03 4.87 13.10
CA SER A 63 -2.37 5.68 11.94
C SER A 63 -2.71 4.84 10.69
N ARG A 64 -2.36 3.55 10.71
CA ARG A 64 -2.47 2.61 9.58
C ARG A 64 -1.70 3.05 8.34
N LEU A 65 -0.55 3.67 8.54
CA LEU A 65 0.31 4.19 7.51
C LEU A 65 1.76 3.86 7.83
N ALA A 66 2.51 3.43 6.82
CA ALA A 66 3.96 3.33 6.90
C ALA A 66 4.58 3.58 5.53
N ASP A 67 5.75 4.18 5.53
CA ASP A 67 6.59 4.39 4.37
C ASP A 67 8.02 3.88 4.63
N GLY A 68 8.80 3.75 3.57
CA GLY A 68 10.18 3.32 3.69
C GLY A 68 10.92 3.35 2.37
N ARG A 69 12.20 2.99 2.46
CA ARG A 69 13.06 2.84 1.30
C ARG A 69 14.05 1.68 1.45
N THR A 70 14.52 1.17 0.33
CA THR A 70 15.64 0.24 0.26
C THR A 70 16.54 0.60 -0.93
N SER A 71 17.83 0.32 -0.83
CA SER A 71 18.75 0.59 -1.93
C SER A 71 18.66 -0.51 -3.00
N TYR A 72 18.54 -0.10 -4.26
CA TYR A 72 18.52 -1.00 -5.42
C TYR A 72 19.89 -1.04 -6.10
N THR A 73 20.53 0.11 -6.28
CA THR A 73 21.92 0.23 -6.71
C THR A 73 22.66 1.20 -5.80
N SER A 74 23.95 1.47 -6.07
CA SER A 74 24.71 2.47 -5.32
C SER A 74 24.18 3.90 -5.46
N SER A 75 23.34 4.19 -6.45
CA SER A 75 22.81 5.52 -6.73
C SER A 75 21.28 5.59 -6.80
N ILE A 76 20.57 4.45 -6.70
CA ILE A 76 19.12 4.38 -6.85
C ILE A 76 18.51 3.68 -5.64
N ASP A 77 17.60 4.37 -4.96
CA ASP A 77 16.74 3.82 -3.91
C ASP A 77 15.34 3.51 -4.48
N ILE A 78 14.70 2.48 -3.93
CA ILE A 78 13.28 2.18 -4.10
C ILE A 78 12.55 2.76 -2.90
N TYR A 79 11.48 3.51 -3.16
CA TYR A 79 10.59 4.05 -2.13
C TYR A 79 9.24 3.35 -2.19
N GLY A 80 8.60 3.19 -1.04
CA GLY A 80 7.30 2.53 -0.92
C GLY A 80 6.48 3.10 0.22
N MET A 81 5.16 3.00 0.10
CA MET A 81 4.19 3.41 1.11
C MET A 81 3.04 2.40 1.13
N ALA A 82 2.60 2.04 2.33
CA ALA A 82 1.43 1.20 2.58
C ALA A 82 0.46 1.95 3.49
N GLN A 83 -0.83 1.96 3.13
CA GLN A 83 -1.86 2.64 3.88
C GLN A 83 -3.12 1.76 3.94
N CYS A 84 -3.72 1.64 5.13
CA CYS A 84 -5.04 1.05 5.33
C CYS A 84 -6.02 2.08 5.89
N THR A 85 -7.31 1.80 5.76
CA THR A 85 -8.33 2.60 6.45
C THR A 85 -8.22 2.39 7.96
N ARG A 86 -8.20 3.49 8.73
CA ARG A 86 -7.96 3.47 10.20
C ARG A 86 -8.96 2.66 11.02
N ASN A 87 -10.12 2.36 10.44
CA ASN A 87 -11.19 1.59 11.08
C ASN A 87 -10.99 0.07 10.99
N LEU A 88 -9.94 -0.41 10.33
CA LEU A 88 -9.57 -1.82 10.25
C LEU A 88 -8.64 -2.23 11.40
N THR A 89 -8.81 -3.47 11.85
CA THR A 89 -7.84 -4.14 12.74
C THR A 89 -6.50 -4.35 12.03
N GLY A 90 -5.44 -4.64 12.79
CA GLY A 90 -4.12 -4.92 12.21
C GLY A 90 -4.16 -6.10 11.25
N ASP A 91 -4.84 -7.18 11.63
CA ASP A 91 -4.99 -8.39 10.80
C ASP A 91 -5.78 -8.12 9.52
N GLU A 92 -6.86 -7.34 9.60
CA GLU A 92 -7.64 -6.94 8.42
C GLU A 92 -6.84 -6.03 7.48
N CYS A 93 -6.05 -5.12 8.03
CA CYS A 93 -5.14 -4.28 7.26
C CYS A 93 -4.09 -5.14 6.54
N LEU A 94 -3.41 -6.03 7.26
CA LEU A 94 -2.38 -6.89 6.67
C LEU A 94 -2.93 -7.84 5.60
N ARG A 95 -4.16 -8.32 5.75
CA ARG A 95 -4.81 -9.17 4.74
C ARG A 95 -5.16 -8.41 3.46
N GLY A 96 -5.35 -7.09 3.54
CA GLY A 96 -5.73 -6.22 2.43
C GLY A 96 -4.56 -5.60 1.68
N LEU A 97 -3.36 -5.59 2.26
CA LEU A 97 -2.10 -5.13 1.67
C LEU A 97 -1.38 -6.27 0.94
#